data_AF-A0A1Q7AKY6-F1
#
_entry.id   AF-A0A1Q7AKY6-F1
#
_cell.length_a   1.000
_cell.length_b   1.000
_cell.length_c   1.000
_cell.angle_alpha   90.00
_cell.angle_beta   90.00
_cell.angle_gamma   90.00
#
_symmetry.space_group_name_H-M   'P 1'
#
loop_
_entity.id
_entity.type
_entity.pdbx_description
1 polymer ?
#
loop_
_entity_poly.entity_id
_entity_poly.type
_entity_poly.pdbx_seq_one_letter_code
_entity_poly.pdbx_strand_id
1 'polypeptide(L)'
;MIIARSVWRKVILTAVAACSFASLYEVTALDSKYAARQATMHETVGVPIPGARLAFSATAYCKGIVTTAGVAVQAGIAAADPELLPVGSVIEMDSLPPKYNGIYTVLDTGPAVQGRHIDIYMWSCNEALAFGRRPAHLNVLRLGWSPRSTTPSFLDRFFKRSAPLPLAARPLPQAMPADRGSQN
;
A
#
# COMPACT_ATOMS: atom_id res chain seq x y z
N MET A 1 -43.67 56.15 15.46
CA MET A 1 -43.30 54.74 15.78
C MET A 1 -42.76 54.00 14.53
N ILE A 2 -41.74 54.55 13.86
CA ILE A 2 -41.17 54.00 12.59
C ILE A 2 -39.71 53.54 12.79
N ILE A 3 -39.01 54.15 13.74
CA ILE A 3 -37.60 53.89 14.07
C ILE A 3 -37.41 52.46 14.63
N ALA A 4 -38.30 52.00 15.51
CA ALA A 4 -38.24 50.67 16.12
C ALA A 4 -38.36 49.51 15.10
N ARG A 5 -39.15 49.67 14.04
CA ARG A 5 -39.28 48.67 12.96
C ARG A 5 -38.01 48.53 12.12
N SER A 6 -37.24 49.61 11.95
CA SER A 6 -35.97 49.61 11.20
C SER A 6 -34.84 48.93 11.99
N VAL A 7 -34.74 49.23 13.29
CA VAL A 7 -33.75 48.60 14.17
C VAL A 7 -34.01 47.10 14.29
N TRP A 8 -35.27 46.68 14.45
CA TRP A 8 -35.62 45.26 14.51
C TRP A 8 -35.30 44.50 13.22
N ARG A 9 -35.55 45.10 12.05
CA ARG A 9 -35.16 44.52 10.75
C ARG A 9 -33.64 44.37 10.62
N LYS A 10 -32.86 45.37 11.08
CA LYS A 10 -31.39 45.30 11.05
C LYS A 10 -30.85 44.18 11.94
N VAL A 11 -31.40 44.03 13.15
CA VAL A 11 -31.01 42.96 14.11
C VAL A 11 -31.30 41.58 13.54
N ILE A 12 -32.46 41.38 12.91
CA ILE A 12 -32.81 40.11 12.26
C ILE A 12 -31.81 39.79 11.14
N LEU A 13 -31.49 40.78 10.29
CA LEU A 13 -30.58 40.58 9.16
C LEU A 13 -29.16 40.22 9.63
N THR A 14 -28.68 40.86 10.69
CA THR A 14 -27.39 40.51 11.30
C THR A 14 -27.40 39.14 11.96
N ALA A 15 -28.50 38.77 12.63
CA ALA A 15 -28.63 37.45 13.22
C ALA A 15 -28.65 36.35 12.15
N VAL A 16 -29.38 36.56 11.05
CA VAL A 16 -29.40 35.64 9.91
C VAL A 16 -28.01 35.53 9.27
N ALA A 17 -27.29 36.64 9.08
CA ALA A 17 -25.94 36.63 8.54
C ALA A 17 -24.93 35.92 9.48
N ALA A 18 -25.05 36.12 10.79
CA ALA A 18 -24.21 35.44 11.78
C ALA A 18 -24.51 33.93 11.83
N CYS A 19 -25.79 33.55 11.82
CA CYS A 19 -26.20 32.14 11.78
C CYS A 19 -25.81 31.46 10.48
N SER A 20 -25.94 32.12 9.33
CA SER A 20 -25.52 31.55 8.04
C SER A 20 -24.01 31.38 7.98
N PHE A 21 -23.24 32.34 8.49
CA PHE A 21 -21.80 32.24 8.59
C PHE A 21 -21.37 31.10 9.53
N ALA A 22 -21.97 31.02 10.73
CA ALA A 22 -21.71 29.93 11.68
C ALA A 22 -22.06 28.56 11.09
N SER A 23 -23.21 28.45 10.41
CA SER A 23 -23.66 27.20 9.78
C SER A 23 -22.72 26.77 8.65
N LEU A 24 -22.28 27.69 7.79
CA LEU A 24 -21.28 27.40 6.75
C LEU A 24 -19.93 26.98 7.34
N TYR A 25 -19.51 27.63 8.42
CA TYR A 25 -18.28 27.29 9.12
C TYR A 25 -18.36 25.89 9.76
N GLU A 26 -19.48 25.54 10.40
CA GLU A 26 -19.69 24.22 10.98
C GLU A 26 -19.75 23.12 9.92
N VAL A 27 -20.45 23.35 8.80
CA VAL A 27 -20.54 22.38 7.69
C VAL A 27 -19.16 22.10 7.10
N THR A 28 -18.34 23.14 6.84
CA THR A 28 -16.98 22.98 6.33
C THR A 28 -16.05 22.29 7.35
N ALA A 29 -16.18 22.62 8.63
CA ALA A 29 -15.42 21.97 9.70
C ALA A 29 -15.81 20.49 9.90
N LEU A 30 -17.07 20.11 9.64
CA LEU A 30 -17.49 18.71 9.69
C LEU A 30 -16.98 17.92 8.49
N ASP A 31 -17.09 18.48 7.28
CA ASP A 31 -16.63 17.82 6.05
C ASP A 31 -15.12 17.53 6.10
N SER A 32 -14.31 18.49 6.57
CA SER A 32 -12.87 18.28 6.76
C SER A 32 -12.53 17.17 7.76
N LYS A 33 -13.27 17.07 8.88
CA LYS A 33 -13.11 15.99 9.85
C LYS A 33 -13.51 14.63 9.28
N TYR A 34 -14.56 14.59 8.45
CA TYR A 34 -14.98 13.37 7.76
C TYR A 34 -13.95 12.92 6.73
N ALA A 35 -13.47 13.82 5.88
CA ALA A 35 -12.42 13.54 4.89
C ALA A 35 -11.13 13.04 5.56
N ALA A 36 -10.70 13.70 6.65
CA ALA A 36 -9.53 13.27 7.42
C ALA A 36 -9.72 11.87 8.02
N ARG A 37 -10.89 11.57 8.60
CA ARG A 37 -11.21 10.22 9.09
C ARG A 37 -11.18 9.20 7.97
N GLN A 38 -11.78 9.50 6.82
CA GLN A 38 -11.80 8.59 5.68
C GLN A 38 -10.39 8.32 5.16
N ALA A 39 -9.51 9.33 5.12
CA ALA A 39 -8.10 9.16 4.79
C ALA A 39 -7.37 8.25 5.79
N THR A 40 -7.53 8.49 7.10
CA THR A 40 -6.94 7.62 8.13
C THR A 40 -7.45 6.18 8.05
N MET A 41 -8.73 5.97 7.75
CA MET A 41 -9.32 4.65 7.53
C MET A 41 -8.76 3.99 6.27
N HIS A 42 -8.60 4.73 5.18
CA HIS A 42 -8.01 4.19 3.96
C HIS A 42 -6.55 3.77 4.17
N GLU A 43 -5.79 4.54 4.95
CA GLU A 43 -4.41 4.22 5.31
C GLU A 43 -4.34 3.00 6.27
N THR A 44 -5.27 2.88 7.22
CA THR A 44 -5.28 1.81 8.23
C THR A 44 -6.01 0.53 7.82
N VAL A 45 -6.90 0.57 6.83
CA VAL A 45 -7.77 -0.56 6.43
C VAL A 45 -7.74 -0.83 4.93
N GLY A 46 -7.19 0.08 4.11
CA GLY A 46 -7.17 -0.05 2.65
C GLY A 46 -6.43 -1.28 2.14
N VAL A 47 -6.97 -1.88 1.08
CA VAL A 47 -6.34 -3.04 0.42
C VAL A 47 -4.97 -2.60 -0.14
N PRO A 48 -3.91 -3.39 0.05
CA PRO A 48 -2.60 -3.10 -0.54
C PRO A 48 -2.70 -3.20 -2.06
N ILE A 49 -2.73 -2.05 -2.71
CA ILE A 49 -2.73 -1.87 -4.16
C ILE A 49 -1.47 -1.05 -4.49
N PRO A 50 -0.80 -1.29 -5.63
CA PRO A 50 0.32 -0.44 -6.03
C PRO A 50 -0.03 1.06 -6.02
N GLY A 51 0.82 1.87 -5.41
CA GLY A 51 0.61 3.30 -5.16
C GLY A 51 -0.16 3.64 -3.88
N ALA A 52 -0.66 2.64 -3.15
CA ALA A 52 -1.35 2.86 -1.87
C ALA A 52 -0.34 3.08 -0.75
N ARG A 53 -0.59 4.13 0.05
CA ARG A 53 0.10 4.41 1.31
C ARG A 53 -0.72 3.84 2.47
N LEU A 54 -0.12 2.96 3.24
CA LEU A 54 -0.80 2.19 4.29
C LEU A 54 -0.02 2.24 5.61
N ALA A 55 -0.75 2.29 6.72
CA ALA A 55 -0.21 2.22 8.07
C ALA A 55 -0.01 0.75 8.50
N PHE A 56 1.19 0.46 8.96
CA PHE A 56 1.65 -0.84 9.44
C PHE A 56 2.41 -0.67 10.77
N SER A 57 2.61 -1.78 11.48
CA SER A 57 3.56 -1.85 12.58
C SER A 57 4.84 -2.54 12.10
N ALA A 58 5.99 -1.91 12.27
CA ALA A 58 7.29 -2.47 11.94
C ALA A 58 8.01 -3.00 13.20
N THR A 59 8.58 -4.19 13.11
CA THR A 59 9.63 -4.73 14.00
C THR A 59 10.84 -5.12 13.18
N ALA A 60 11.87 -5.66 13.83
CA ALA A 60 13.03 -6.20 13.15
C ALA A 60 13.40 -7.60 13.68
N TYR A 61 13.94 -8.43 12.78
CA TYR A 61 14.47 -9.75 13.08
C TYR A 61 15.89 -9.91 12.53
N CYS A 62 16.64 -10.85 13.11
CA CYS A 62 18.04 -11.11 12.74
C CYS A 62 18.35 -12.60 12.54
N LYS A 63 17.38 -13.48 12.79
CA LYS A 63 17.58 -14.93 12.82
C LYS A 63 17.18 -15.54 11.48
N GLY A 64 17.78 -16.68 11.17
CA GLY A 64 17.58 -17.40 9.90
C GLY A 64 18.64 -17.02 8.87
N ILE A 65 18.91 -17.96 7.97
CA ILE A 65 19.87 -17.81 6.87
C ILE A 65 19.20 -17.86 5.49
N VAL A 66 17.99 -18.43 5.42
CA VAL A 66 17.20 -18.60 4.21
C VAL A 66 15.78 -18.14 4.51
N THR A 67 15.25 -17.29 3.65
CA THR A 67 13.86 -16.79 3.71
C THR A 67 12.86 -17.85 3.27
N THR A 68 11.57 -17.65 3.56
CA THR A 68 10.49 -18.50 3.05
C THR A 68 10.51 -18.63 1.51
N ALA A 69 10.93 -17.58 0.79
CA ALA A 69 11.08 -17.63 -0.67
C ALA A 69 12.27 -18.47 -1.16
N GLY A 70 13.11 -19.00 -0.27
CA GLY A 70 14.27 -19.83 -0.61
C GLY A 70 15.53 -19.03 -0.96
N VAL A 71 15.53 -17.71 -0.77
CA VAL A 71 16.73 -16.87 -0.97
C VAL A 71 17.47 -16.61 0.33
N ALA A 72 18.79 -16.44 0.25
CA ALA A 72 19.60 -16.04 1.40
C ALA A 72 19.14 -14.67 1.95
N VAL A 73 19.10 -14.56 3.28
CA VAL A 73 18.73 -13.30 3.94
C VAL A 73 19.79 -12.22 3.69
N GLN A 74 19.34 -10.99 3.50
CA GLN A 74 20.18 -9.81 3.32
C GLN A 74 19.41 -8.55 3.71
N ALA A 75 20.12 -7.44 3.89
CA ALA A 75 19.50 -6.14 4.12
C ALA A 75 18.57 -5.78 2.96
N GLY A 76 17.42 -5.16 3.27
CA GLY A 76 16.37 -4.87 2.29
C GLY A 76 15.35 -6.00 2.13
N ILE A 77 15.47 -7.10 2.90
CA ILE A 77 14.42 -8.11 3.01
C ILE A 77 13.51 -7.81 4.18
N ALA A 78 12.22 -8.07 4.00
CA ALA A 78 11.22 -8.02 5.05
C ALA A 78 10.38 -9.31 5.07
N ALA A 79 9.84 -9.61 6.25
CA ALA A 79 8.76 -10.55 6.43
C ALA A 79 7.43 -9.80 6.55
N ALA A 80 6.37 -10.37 5.99
CA ALA A 80 5.02 -9.84 6.07
C ALA A 80 3.97 -10.96 6.04
N ASP A 81 2.72 -10.59 6.27
CA ASP A 81 1.59 -11.47 6.02
C ASP A 81 1.36 -11.66 4.50
N PRO A 82 1.45 -12.90 3.98
CA PRO A 82 1.27 -13.18 2.55
C PRO A 82 -0.16 -12.96 2.04
N GLU A 83 -1.17 -12.86 2.91
CA GLU A 83 -2.54 -12.54 2.51
C GLU A 83 -2.70 -11.06 2.16
N LEU A 84 -1.95 -10.18 2.81
CA LEU A 84 -1.92 -8.74 2.53
C LEU A 84 -0.82 -8.40 1.53
N LEU A 85 0.41 -8.82 1.80
CA LEU A 85 1.59 -8.55 0.98
C LEU A 85 2.17 -9.87 0.52
N PRO A 86 1.73 -10.40 -0.64
CA PRO A 86 2.25 -11.66 -1.16
C PRO A 86 3.77 -11.64 -1.31
N VAL A 87 4.37 -12.83 -1.24
CA VAL A 87 5.82 -13.01 -1.46
C VAL A 87 6.23 -12.39 -2.80
N GLY A 88 7.33 -11.67 -2.78
CA GLY A 88 7.84 -10.85 -3.87
C GLY A 88 7.25 -9.45 -3.93
N SER A 89 6.42 -9.00 -2.96
CA SER A 89 5.99 -7.59 -2.91
C SER A 89 7.18 -6.66 -2.68
N VAL A 90 7.14 -5.48 -3.29
CA VAL A 90 8.13 -4.42 -3.10
C VAL A 90 7.43 -3.23 -2.47
N ILE A 91 7.95 -2.79 -1.33
CA ILE A 91 7.38 -1.71 -0.53
C ILE A 91 8.45 -0.66 -0.25
N GLU A 92 8.05 0.59 -0.15
CA GLU A 92 8.87 1.69 0.33
C GLU A 92 8.42 2.07 1.74
N MET A 93 9.36 2.27 2.66
CA MET A 93 9.08 2.78 4.01
C MET A 93 9.67 4.18 4.18
N ASP A 94 8.82 5.14 4.57
CA ASP A 94 9.15 6.57 4.65
C ASP A 94 9.11 7.14 6.07
N SER A 95 8.44 6.47 7.01
CA SER A 95 8.19 7.01 8.36
C SER A 95 9.04 6.40 9.49
N LEU A 96 10.09 5.67 9.16
CA LEU A 96 11.08 5.18 10.11
C LEU A 96 12.25 6.18 10.23
N PRO A 97 13.18 6.01 11.20
CA PRO A 97 14.41 6.79 11.20
C PRO A 97 15.16 6.67 9.87
N PRO A 98 15.90 7.71 9.43
CA PRO A 98 16.57 7.72 8.12
C PRO A 98 17.43 6.48 7.81
N LYS A 99 18.00 5.86 8.85
CA LYS A 99 18.80 4.63 8.74
C LYS A 99 17.99 3.41 8.22
N TYR A 100 16.69 3.37 8.51
CA TYR A 100 15.79 2.25 8.21
C TYR A 100 14.74 2.59 7.15
N ASN A 101 14.80 3.81 6.59
CA ASN A 101 13.97 4.17 5.45
C ASN A 101 14.57 3.60 4.17
N GLY A 102 13.69 3.21 3.24
CA GLY A 102 14.13 2.67 1.97
C GLY A 102 13.15 1.66 1.38
N ILE A 103 13.63 0.93 0.38
CA ILE A 103 12.87 -0.06 -0.36
C ILE A 103 13.17 -1.44 0.19
N TYR A 104 12.10 -2.19 0.47
CA TYR A 104 12.17 -3.54 0.99
C TYR A 104 11.40 -4.50 0.10
N THR A 105 11.91 -5.72 -0.01
CA THR A 105 11.25 -6.81 -0.70
C THR A 105 10.73 -7.82 0.31
N VAL A 106 9.43 -8.11 0.25
CA VAL A 106 8.80 -9.13 1.07
C VAL A 106 9.19 -10.50 0.51
N LEU A 107 10.16 -11.16 1.13
CA LEU A 107 10.62 -12.49 0.72
C LEU A 107 10.44 -13.53 1.81
N ASP A 108 10.06 -13.09 3.00
CA ASP A 108 9.89 -13.95 4.15
C ASP A 108 8.48 -13.85 4.74
N THR A 109 8.13 -14.85 5.54
CA THR A 109 6.84 -14.91 6.25
C THR A 109 7.09 -15.49 7.63
N GLY A 110 6.22 -15.19 8.59
CA GLY A 110 6.37 -15.74 9.94
C GLY A 110 5.04 -15.84 10.66
N PRO A 111 4.86 -16.83 11.55
CA PRO A 111 3.61 -17.00 12.30
C PRO A 111 3.32 -15.83 13.25
N ALA A 112 4.35 -15.09 13.66
CA ALA A 112 4.21 -13.87 14.47
C ALA A 112 3.96 -12.61 13.63
N VAL A 113 4.20 -12.66 12.32
CA VAL A 113 4.12 -11.51 11.39
C VAL A 113 2.84 -11.64 10.56
N GLN A 114 1.72 -11.26 11.17
CA GLN A 114 0.38 -11.41 10.62
C GLN A 114 -0.33 -10.05 10.54
N GLY A 115 -1.25 -9.89 9.58
CA GLY A 115 -1.96 -8.65 9.36
C GLY A 115 -1.06 -7.50 8.92
N ARG A 116 -1.32 -6.30 9.45
CA ARG A 116 -0.57 -5.07 9.16
C ARG A 116 0.72 -4.97 9.95
N HIS A 117 1.53 -6.01 9.83
CA HIS A 117 2.81 -6.13 10.51
C HIS A 117 3.91 -6.43 9.50
N ILE A 118 4.99 -5.64 9.55
CA ILE A 118 6.22 -5.85 8.81
C ILE A 118 7.33 -6.17 9.82
N ASP A 119 8.18 -7.13 9.48
CA ASP A 119 9.38 -7.45 10.27
C ASP A 119 10.61 -7.34 9.36
N ILE A 120 11.46 -6.33 9.56
CA ILE A 120 12.62 -6.07 8.68
C ILE A 120 13.84 -6.89 9.10
N TYR A 121 14.54 -7.45 8.12
CA TYR A 121 15.77 -8.17 8.40
C TYR A 121 16.91 -7.21 8.73
N MET A 122 17.65 -7.51 9.79
CA MET A 122 18.87 -6.83 10.20
C MET A 122 19.95 -7.86 10.56
N TRP A 123 21.19 -7.57 10.18
CA TRP A 123 22.32 -8.45 10.51
C TRP A 123 22.59 -8.55 12.02
N SER A 124 22.43 -7.44 12.76
CA SER A 124 22.71 -7.39 14.19
C SER A 124 21.44 -7.60 15.01
N CYS A 125 21.41 -8.64 15.84
CA CYS A 125 20.31 -8.87 16.77
C CYS A 125 20.18 -7.75 17.82
N ASN A 126 21.30 -7.15 18.23
CA ASN A 126 21.27 -6.00 19.14
C ASN A 126 20.60 -4.79 18.48
N GLU A 127 20.84 -4.61 17.18
CA GLU A 127 20.18 -3.57 16.40
C GLU A 127 18.69 -3.84 16.25
N ALA A 128 18.31 -5.09 15.97
CA ALA A 128 16.90 -5.49 15.88
C ALA A 128 16.15 -5.26 17.21
N LEU A 129 16.80 -5.57 18.34
CA LEU A 129 16.25 -5.28 19.68
C LEU A 129 16.13 -3.78 19.93
N ALA A 130 17.14 -2.98 19.56
CA ALA A 130 17.12 -1.52 19.68
C ALA A 130 16.12 -0.86 18.72
N PHE A 131 15.82 -1.50 17.59
CA PHE A 131 14.76 -1.06 16.69
C PHE A 131 13.42 -1.11 17.40
N GLY A 132 13.07 -2.23 18.05
CA GLY A 132 11.82 -2.39 18.77
C GLY A 132 10.60 -2.35 17.85
N ARG A 133 9.41 -2.09 18.40
CA ARG A 133 8.16 -1.99 17.63
C ARG A 133 7.82 -0.53 17.35
N ARG A 134 7.60 -0.18 16.08
CA ARG A 134 7.32 1.20 15.64
C ARG A 134 6.13 1.26 14.70
N PRO A 135 5.38 2.38 14.67
CA PRO A 135 4.47 2.64 13.57
C PRO A 135 5.28 2.95 12.29
N ALA A 136 4.84 2.40 11.16
CA ALA A 136 5.46 2.61 9.86
C ALA A 136 4.36 2.89 8.83
N HIS A 137 4.61 3.84 7.94
CA HIS A 137 3.85 4.00 6.71
C HIS A 137 4.62 3.34 5.59
N LEU A 138 3.92 2.52 4.83
CA LEU A 138 4.47 1.86 3.67
C LEU A 138 3.74 2.31 2.41
N ASN A 139 4.50 2.42 1.34
CA ASN A 139 3.98 2.64 0.00
C ASN A 139 4.18 1.36 -0.80
N VAL A 140 3.10 0.78 -1.31
CA VAL A 140 3.20 -0.44 -2.12
C VAL A 140 3.70 -0.05 -3.51
N LEU A 141 4.94 -0.41 -3.85
CA LEU A 141 5.47 -0.14 -5.19
C LEU A 141 5.02 -1.20 -6.18
N ARG A 142 5.03 -2.47 -5.75
CA ARG A 142 4.59 -3.61 -6.54
C ARG A 142 4.08 -4.72 -5.63
N LEU A 143 2.93 -5.31 -5.97
CA LEU A 143 2.48 -6.53 -5.28
C LEU A 143 3.26 -7.75 -5.77
N GLY A 144 3.51 -8.65 -4.85
CA GLY A 144 4.07 -9.97 -5.11
C GLY A 144 3.09 -10.87 -5.85
N TRP A 145 3.50 -12.11 -6.06
CA TRP A 145 2.70 -13.11 -6.76
C TRP A 145 2.26 -14.20 -5.80
N SER A 146 0.98 -14.59 -5.87
CA SER A 146 0.48 -15.75 -5.14
C SER A 146 -0.16 -16.74 -6.12
N PRO A 147 0.26 -18.01 -6.15
CA PRO A 147 -0.39 -19.04 -6.96
C PRO A 147 -1.89 -19.15 -6.67
N ARG A 148 -2.28 -18.91 -5.40
CA ARG A 148 -3.69 -18.92 -4.96
C ARG A 148 -4.54 -17.85 -5.66
N SER A 149 -3.97 -16.72 -6.06
CA SER A 149 -4.67 -15.68 -6.82
C SER A 149 -4.72 -15.95 -8.33
N THR A 150 -3.96 -16.93 -8.84
CA THR A 150 -3.99 -17.30 -10.26
C THR A 150 -5.09 -18.29 -10.65
N THR A 151 -5.69 -18.97 -9.67
CA THR A 151 -6.85 -19.83 -9.94
C THR A 151 -8.12 -18.99 -9.96
N PRO A 152 -8.82 -18.89 -11.11
CA PRO A 152 -10.08 -18.15 -11.18
C PRO A 152 -11.12 -18.82 -10.28
N SER A 153 -11.83 -18.01 -9.50
CA SER A 153 -12.91 -18.50 -8.64
C SER A 153 -14.00 -19.15 -9.49
N PHE A 154 -14.83 -19.98 -8.86
CA PHE A 154 -15.95 -20.62 -9.55
C PHE A 154 -16.87 -19.58 -10.22
N LEU A 155 -17.11 -18.44 -9.55
CA LEU A 155 -17.91 -17.34 -10.08
C LEU A 155 -17.20 -16.64 -11.24
N ASP A 156 -15.88 -16.42 -11.15
CA ASP A 156 -15.10 -15.86 -12.27
C ASP A 156 -15.20 -16.72 -13.52
N ARG A 157 -15.18 -18.05 -13.39
CA ARG A 157 -15.35 -18.96 -14.54
C ARG A 157 -16.72 -18.84 -15.18
N PHE A 158 -17.75 -18.60 -14.36
CA PHE A 158 -19.14 -18.48 -14.84
C PHE A 158 -19.42 -17.12 -15.48
N PHE A 159 -18.86 -16.03 -14.95
CA PHE A 159 -19.14 -14.68 -15.43
C PHE A 159 -18.14 -14.16 -16.48
N LYS A 160 -16.92 -14.72 -16.55
CA LYS A 160 -15.91 -14.32 -17.53
C LYS A 160 -16.17 -15.02 -18.87
N ARG A 161 -17.15 -14.49 -19.59
CA ARG A 161 -17.50 -14.88 -20.97
C ARG A 161 -16.25 -14.77 -21.86
N SER A 162 -15.94 -15.87 -22.54
CA SER A 162 -14.97 -16.05 -23.64
C SER A 162 -13.85 -15.00 -23.72
N ALA A 163 -12.69 -15.31 -23.13
CA ALA A 163 -11.46 -14.64 -23.56
C ALA A 163 -11.33 -14.79 -25.08
N PRO A 164 -11.01 -13.71 -25.84
CA PRO A 164 -10.68 -13.85 -27.25
C PRO A 164 -9.59 -14.90 -27.39
N LEU A 165 -9.73 -15.79 -28.38
CA LEU A 165 -8.69 -16.77 -28.70
C LEU A 165 -7.33 -16.03 -28.77
N PRO A 166 -6.26 -16.58 -28.16
CA PRO A 166 -4.97 -15.94 -28.21
C PRO A 166 -4.61 -15.68 -29.68
N LEU A 167 -4.29 -14.42 -29.99
CA LEU A 167 -3.79 -14.04 -31.31
C LEU A 167 -2.63 -14.97 -31.66
N ALA A 168 -2.62 -15.50 -32.89
CA ALA A 168 -1.60 -16.44 -33.35
C ALA A 168 -0.21 -15.91 -32.97
N ALA A 169 0.51 -16.67 -32.14
CA ALA A 169 1.85 -16.31 -31.73
C ALA A 169 2.69 -16.07 -32.99
N ARG A 170 3.23 -14.86 -33.14
CA ARG A 170 4.12 -14.53 -34.24
C ARG A 170 5.31 -15.50 -34.15
N PRO A 171 5.60 -16.32 -35.17
CA PRO A 171 6.71 -17.27 -35.10
C PRO A 171 8.00 -16.50 -34.79
N LEU A 172 8.79 -17.00 -33.84
CA LEU A 172 10.13 -16.47 -33.58
C LEU A 172 10.94 -16.51 -34.89
N PRO A 173 11.67 -15.44 -35.25
CA PRO A 173 12.55 -15.48 -36.41
C PRO A 173 13.52 -16.66 -36.26
N GLN A 174 13.48 -17.61 -37.19
CA GLN A 174 14.48 -18.66 -37.23
C GLN A 174 15.84 -18.00 -37.50
N ALA A 175 16.80 -18.23 -36.61
CA ALA A 175 18.17 -17.78 -36.81
C ALA A 175 18.68 -18.37 -38.13
N MET A 176 19.02 -17.51 -39.09
CA MET A 176 19.64 -17.97 -40.33
C MET A 176 20.97 -18.67 -39.98
N PRO A 177 21.28 -19.84 -40.57
CA PRO A 177 22.55 -20.50 -40.33
C PRO A 177 23.68 -19.57 -40.82
N ALA A 178 24.70 -19.41 -39.96
CA ALA A 178 25.88 -18.63 -40.26
C ALA A 178 26.53 -19.15 -41.55
N ASP A 179 26.66 -18.26 -42.52
CA ASP A 179 27.37 -18.51 -43.77
C ASP A 179 28.82 -18.86 -43.43
N ARG A 180 29.14 -20.16 -43.46
CA ARG A 180 30.48 -20.67 -43.22
C ARG A 180 31.25 -20.49 -44.53
N GLY A 181 31.67 -19.24 -44.75
CA GLY A 181 32.52 -18.83 -45.86
C GLY A 181 33.77 -19.70 -45.95
N SER A 182 33.97 -20.20 -47.16
CA SER A 182 34.98 -21.14 -47.62
C SER A 182 36.40 -20.77 -47.20
N GLN A 183 37.15 -21.79 -46.78
CA GLN A 183 38.61 -21.79 -46.84
C GLN A 183 39.04 -21.67 -48.31
N ASN A 184 40.01 -20.79 -48.57
CA ASN A 184 41.09 -20.96 -49.54
C ASN A 184 42.19 -19.95 -49.22
#